data_AF-A0A965FGW2-F1
#
_entry.id   AF-A0A965FGW2-F1
#
_cell.length_a   1.000
_cell.length_b   1.000
_cell.length_c   1.000
_cell.angle_alpha   90.00
_cell.angle_beta   90.00
_cell.angle_gamma   90.00
#
_symmetry.space_group_name_H-M   'P 1'
#
loop_
_entity.id
_entity.type
_entity.pdbx_description
1 polymer ?
#
loop_
_entity_poly.entity_id
_entity_poly.type
_entity_poly.pdbx_seq_one_letter_code
_entity_poly.pdbx_strand_id
1 'polypeptide(L)'
;MAKAVILAGGRGTRLGAETQLRPKPMVEIGGRPILWHIMKCYALHGIRDFVICLGYKGDQIKEFFLNYRRHSSDLTLDLATGT
;
A
#
# COMPACT_ATOMS: atom_id res chain seq x y z
N MET A 1 3.81 17.49 -15.90
CA MET A 1 3.94 16.17 -15.24
C MET A 1 2.57 15.53 -15.15
N ALA A 2 2.47 14.23 -15.44
CA ALA A 2 1.21 13.48 -15.33
C ALA A 2 1.00 12.97 -13.90
N LYS A 3 -0.25 13.03 -13.41
CA LYS A 3 -0.67 12.45 -12.13
C LYS A 3 -1.65 11.31 -12.39
N ALA A 4 -1.64 10.28 -11.54
CA ALA A 4 -2.64 9.22 -11.56
C ALA A 4 -3.59 9.33 -10.35
N VAL A 5 -4.88 9.16 -10.60
CA VAL A 5 -5.89 9.06 -9.53
C VAL A 5 -6.34 7.60 -9.43
N ILE A 6 -6.24 7.01 -8.24
CA ILE A 6 -6.64 5.61 -7.99
C ILE A 6 -7.79 5.60 -6.98
N LEU A 7 -8.93 5.04 -7.40
CA LEU A 7 -10.11 4.88 -6.54
C LEU A 7 -9.96 3.61 -5.68
N ALA A 8 -9.69 3.79 -4.39
CA ALA A 8 -9.38 2.72 -3.44
C ALA A 8 -10.40 2.60 -2.28
N GLY A 9 -11.58 3.22 -2.41
CA GLY A 9 -12.55 3.32 -1.32
C GLY A 9 -13.64 2.24 -1.23
N GLY A 10 -13.72 1.33 -2.20
CA GLY A 10 -14.78 0.31 -2.24
C GLY A 10 -14.68 -0.73 -1.11
N ARG A 11 -15.83 -1.22 -0.63
CA ARG A 11 -15.92 -2.23 0.45
C ARG A 11 -15.34 -3.61 0.08
N GLY A 12 -15.15 -3.90 -1.20
CA GLY A 12 -14.49 -5.14 -1.64
C GLY A 12 -15.31 -6.43 -1.45
N THR A 13 -16.62 -6.35 -1.20
CA THR A 13 -17.50 -7.45 -0.77
C THR A 13 -17.50 -8.71 -1.66
N ARG A 14 -17.05 -8.61 -2.92
CA ARG A 14 -16.92 -9.75 -3.84
C ARG A 14 -15.72 -10.66 -3.56
N LEU A 15 -14.76 -10.23 -2.74
CA LEU A 15 -13.57 -11.02 -2.36
C LEU A 15 -13.71 -11.74 -1.01
N GLY A 16 -14.91 -11.73 -0.40
CA GLY A 16 -15.19 -12.55 0.79
C GLY A 16 -14.40 -12.15 2.05
N ALA A 17 -14.02 -13.14 2.85
CA ALA A 17 -13.49 -12.98 4.22
C ALA A 17 -12.21 -12.13 4.30
N GLU A 18 -11.33 -12.18 3.30
CA GLU A 18 -10.10 -11.38 3.30
C GLU A 18 -10.38 -9.87 3.32
N THR A 19 -11.46 -9.44 2.67
CA THR A 19 -11.85 -8.02 2.68
C THR A 19 -12.47 -7.55 4.00
N GLN A 20 -12.86 -8.49 4.87
CA GLN A 20 -13.31 -8.21 6.23
C GLN A 20 -12.13 -7.97 7.19
N LEU A 21 -10.95 -8.53 6.91
CA LEU A 21 -9.73 -8.29 7.68
C LEU A 21 -9.03 -7.01 7.21
N ARG A 22 -8.79 -6.88 5.90
CA ARG A 22 -8.06 -5.76 5.28
C ARG A 22 -8.79 -5.23 4.04
N PRO A 23 -8.73 -3.93 3.71
CA PRO A 23 -9.37 -3.44 2.49
C PRO A 23 -8.74 -4.09 1.25
N LYS A 24 -9.52 -4.34 0.20
CA LYS A 24 -9.05 -5.02 -1.04
C LYS A 24 -7.71 -4.48 -1.59
N PRO A 25 -7.45 -3.16 -1.64
CA PRO A 25 -6.17 -2.61 -2.09
C PRO A 25 -4.95 -3.12 -1.28
N MET A 26 -5.17 -3.60 -0.06
CA MET A 26 -4.17 -4.12 0.88
C MET A 26 -4.04 -5.65 0.89
N VAL A 27 -4.83 -6.37 0.09
CA VAL A 27 -4.60 -7.80 -0.12
C VAL A 27 -3.24 -7.99 -0.79
N GLU A 28 -2.47 -8.96 -0.30
CA GLU A 28 -1.09 -9.18 -0.74
C GLU A 28 -1.02 -10.13 -1.93
N ILE A 29 -0.11 -9.82 -2.85
CA ILE A 29 0.33 -10.70 -3.93
C ILE A 29 1.86 -10.69 -3.88
N GLY A 30 2.49 -11.85 -3.67
CA GLY A 30 3.95 -11.93 -3.54
C GLY A 30 4.53 -11.03 -2.43
N GLY A 31 3.87 -10.97 -1.27
CA GLY A 31 4.31 -10.20 -0.10
C GLY A 31 4.17 -8.68 -0.20
N ARG A 32 3.49 -8.17 -1.23
CA ARG A 32 3.20 -6.73 -1.38
C ARG A 32 1.72 -6.49 -1.70
N PRO A 33 1.11 -5.39 -1.21
CA PRO A 33 -0.28 -5.04 -1.51
C PRO A 33 -0.57 -4.90 -3.01
N ILE A 34 -1.80 -5.24 -3.43
CA ILE A 34 -2.30 -4.97 -4.79
C ILE A 34 -2.07 -3.50 -5.20
N LEU A 35 -2.36 -2.56 -4.31
CA LEU A 35 -2.18 -1.13 -4.58
C LEU A 35 -0.73 -0.76 -4.88
N TRP A 36 0.22 -1.41 -4.20
CA TRP A 36 1.64 -1.23 -4.45
C TRP A 36 2.03 -1.69 -5.86
N HIS A 37 1.52 -2.84 -6.31
CA HIS A 37 1.77 -3.36 -7.66
C HIS A 37 1.23 -2.41 -8.73
N ILE A 38 0.01 -1.91 -8.55
CA ILE A 38 -0.61 -0.94 -9.47
C ILE A 38 0.27 0.32 -9.58
N MET A 39 0.66 0.91 -8.43
CA MET A 39 1.52 2.10 -8.41
C MET A 39 2.87 1.83 -9.07
N LYS A 40 3.47 0.65 -8.83
CA LYS A 40 4.73 0.25 -9.47
C LYS A 40 4.60 0.17 -10.99
N CYS A 41 3.49 -0.37 -11.52
CA CYS A 41 3.22 -0.40 -12.96
C CYS A 41 3.17 1.01 -13.58
N TYR A 42 2.48 1.95 -12.94
CA TYR A 42 2.45 3.35 -13.39
C TYR A 42 3.83 4.02 -13.28
N ALA A 43 4.58 3.73 -12.22
CA ALA A 43 5.91 4.30 -11.99
C ALA A 43 6.93 3.83 -13.03
N LEU A 44 6.80 2.59 -13.56
CA LEU A 44 7.59 2.11 -14.70
C LEU A 44 7.37 2.94 -15.97
N HIS A 45 6.20 3.57 -16.11
CA HIS A 45 5.85 4.46 -17.22
C HIS A 45 6.05 5.95 -16.87
N GLY A 46 6.80 6.26 -15.81
CA GLY A 46 7.15 7.62 -15.43
C GLY A 46 6.11 8.38 -14.61
N ILE A 47 4.96 7.77 -14.27
CA ILE A 47 3.94 8.40 -13.42
C ILE A 47 4.24 8.08 -11.95
N ARG A 48 4.67 9.09 -11.19
CA ARG A 48 5.11 8.94 -9.79
C ARG A 48 4.33 9.79 -8.79
N ASP A 49 3.41 10.63 -9.27
CA ASP A 49 2.52 11.44 -8.44
C ASP A 49 1.12 10.81 -8.46
N PHE A 50 0.68 10.34 -7.29
CA PHE A 50 -0.54 9.56 -7.11
C PHE A 50 -1.48 10.25 -6.13
N VAL A 51 -2.76 10.35 -6.51
CA VAL A 51 -3.86 10.68 -5.61
C VAL A 51 -4.65 9.42 -5.35
N ILE A 52 -4.69 8.96 -4.10
CA ILE A 52 -5.44 7.77 -3.71
C ILE A 52 -6.75 8.21 -3.05
N CYS A 53 -7.88 7.94 -3.69
CA CYS A 53 -9.20 8.22 -3.12
C CYS A 53 -9.60 7.08 -2.18
N LEU A 54 -9.35 7.29 -0.90
CA LEU A 54 -9.61 6.31 0.17
C LEU A 54 -11.10 6.29 0.59
N GLY A 55 -11.49 5.19 1.21
CA GLY A 55 -12.85 4.97 1.73
C GLY A 55 -12.81 3.94 2.86
N TYR A 56 -13.54 2.84 2.71
CA TYR A 56 -13.59 1.78 3.74
C TYR A 56 -12.18 1.34 4.18
N LYS A 57 -11.90 1.43 5.49
CA LYS A 57 -10.59 1.12 6.10
C LYS A 57 -9.39 1.87 5.51
N GLY A 58 -9.60 3.10 5.05
CA GLY A 58 -8.55 3.94 4.46
C GLY A 58 -7.32 4.13 5.34
N ASP A 59 -7.46 4.13 6.66
CA ASP A 59 -6.33 4.32 7.58
C ASP A 59 -5.30 3.18 7.52
N GLN A 60 -5.72 1.94 7.20
CA GLN A 60 -4.77 0.83 6.99
C GLN A 60 -3.89 1.07 5.75
N ILE A 61 -4.46 1.69 4.70
CA ILE A 61 -3.71 2.06 3.50
C ILE A 61 -2.72 3.17 3.85
N LYS A 62 -3.14 4.20 4.59
CA LYS A 62 -2.25 5.27 5.04
C LYS A 62 -1.08 4.72 5.86
N GLU A 63 -1.36 3.86 6.84
CA GLU A 63 -0.35 3.29 7.74
C GLU A 63 0.75 2.55 6.98
N PHE A 64 0.38 1.71 6.00
CA PHE A 64 1.34 1.00 5.16
C PHE A 64 2.26 1.95 4.39
N PHE A 65 1.69 3.00 3.77
CA PHE A 65 2.49 3.92 2.95
C PHE A 65 3.30 4.92 3.78
N LEU A 66 2.82 5.36 4.94
CA LEU A 66 3.59 6.18 5.89
C LEU A 66 4.80 5.43 6.43
N ASN A 67 4.64 4.14 6.70
CA ASN A 67 5.71 3.27 7.17
C ASN A 67 6.35 2.46 6.03
N TYR A 68 6.19 2.88 4.77
CA TYR A 68 6.62 2.08 3.62
C TYR A 68 8.09 1.69 3.70
N ARG A 69 8.97 2.64 4.07
CA ARG A 69 10.40 2.36 4.26
C ARG A 69 10.64 1.30 5.34
N ARG A 70 9.97 1.39 6.49
CA ARG A 70 10.09 0.38 7.56
C ARG A 70 9.65 -1.01 7.10
N HIS A 71 8.62 -1.10 6.27
CA HIS A 71 8.14 -2.37 5.71
C HIS A 71 8.93 -2.87 4.50
N SER A 72 9.85 -2.08 3.96
CA SER A 72 10.57 -2.40 2.71
C SER A 72 12.08 -2.38 2.82
N SER A 73 12.62 -2.07 3.99
CA SER A 73 14.05 -1.96 4.24
C SER A 73 14.47 -2.98 5.28
N ASP A 74 15.66 -3.54 5.11
CA ASP A 74 16.30 -4.35 6.15
C ASP A 74 16.75 -3.44 7.30
N LEU A 75 16.66 -3.96 8.53
CA LEU A 75 17.06 -3.26 9.74
C LEU A 75 18.27 -3.98 10.36
N THR A 76 19.34 -3.24 10.62
CA THR A 76 20.44 -3.69 11.48
C THR A 76 20.29 -2.98 12.82
N LEU A 77 20.47 -3.71 13.91
CA LEU A 77 20.38 -3.20 15.28
C LEU A 77 21.56 -3.72 16.08
N ASP A 78 22.27 -2.82 16.74
CA ASP A 78 23.23 -3.13 17.78
C ASP A 78 22.52 -3.07 19.15
N LEU A 79 22.45 -4.20 19.84
CA LEU A 79 21.78 -4.29 21.15
C LEU A 79 22.61 -3.71 22.30
N ALA A 80 23.90 -3.48 22.11
CA ALA A 80 24.76 -2.84 23.10
C ALA A 80 24.65 -1.30 23.03
N THR A 81 24.49 -0.74 21.83
CA THR A 81 24.45 0.72 21.61
C THR A 81 23.06 1.26 21.26
N GLY A 82 22.10 0.40 20.90
CA GLY A 82 20.74 0.79 20.52
C GLY A 82 20.66 1.51 19.17
N THR A 83 21.69 1.39 18.32
CA THR A 83 21.77 1.98 16.98
C THR A 83 21.57 0.97 15.87
#